data_AF-A0A0F9BMT4-F1
#
_entry.id   AF-A0A0F9BMT4-F1
#
_cell.length_a   1.000
_cell.length_b   1.000
_cell.length_c   1.000
_cell.angle_alpha   90.00
_cell.angle_beta   90.00
_cell.angle_gamma   90.00
#
_symmetry.space_group_name_H-M   'P 1'
#
loop_
_entity.id
_entity.type
_entity.pdbx_description
1 polymer ?
#
loop_
_entity_poly.entity_id
_entity_poly.type
_entity_poly.pdbx_seq_one_letter_code
_entity_poly.pdbx_strand_id
1 'polypeptide(L)'
;MVTKNELIAVRDKISALEVELKKVLPKIIPSGKFIRTVHTALQLNPGIAEASIKSILTACMKAAADGSLLDGRDAALVTYRTKDGSVAQYLPMVYGIFKRIRQSGEISTFGAYVVYENDEFSITRGTNPSLHHVETIRGERGDPIGCYSICKFKTGDVDFEWMSMADIEAVRARSKAKNSGPWVTDKTEMMRKT
;
A
#
# COMPACT_ATOMS: atom_id res chain seq x y z
N MET A 1 0.73 -28.79 -1.30
CA MET A 1 -0.27 -28.60 -2.36
C MET A 1 -1.59 -28.33 -1.67
N VAL A 2 -2.16 -27.15 -1.86
CA VAL A 2 -3.52 -26.80 -1.40
C VAL A 2 -4.50 -27.85 -1.89
N THR A 3 -5.32 -28.39 -1.01
CA THR A 3 -6.37 -29.32 -1.43
C THR A 3 -7.50 -28.56 -2.11
N LYS A 4 -8.12 -29.16 -3.13
CA LYS A 4 -9.28 -28.58 -3.82
C LYS A 4 -10.42 -28.24 -2.83
N ASN A 5 -10.50 -28.97 -1.72
CA ASN A 5 -11.50 -28.77 -0.65
C ASN A 5 -11.25 -27.49 0.16
N GLU A 6 -10.00 -27.15 0.49
CA GLU A 6 -9.67 -25.92 1.23
C GLU A 6 -10.07 -24.67 0.43
N LEU A 7 -9.77 -24.66 -0.88
CA LEU A 7 -10.16 -23.58 -1.78
C LEU A 7 -11.69 -23.41 -1.85
N ILE A 8 -12.45 -24.50 -1.91
CA ILE A 8 -13.91 -24.46 -1.93
C ILE A 8 -14.45 -23.91 -0.60
N ALA A 9 -13.96 -24.44 0.53
CA ALA A 9 -14.39 -24.00 1.86
C ALA A 9 -14.15 -22.51 2.10
N VAL A 10 -12.99 -21.98 1.66
CA VAL A 10 -12.67 -20.55 1.76
C VAL A 10 -13.62 -19.72 0.88
N ARG A 11 -13.91 -20.17 -0.35
CA ARG A 11 -14.85 -19.48 -1.24
C ARG A 11 -16.25 -19.40 -0.64
N ASP A 12 -16.75 -20.50 -0.11
CA ASP A 12 -18.09 -20.57 0.50
C ASP A 12 -18.20 -19.62 1.70
N LYS A 13 -17.16 -19.53 2.52
CA LYS A 13 -17.12 -18.59 3.66
C LYS A 13 -17.09 -17.12 3.22
N ILE A 14 -16.40 -16.80 2.12
CA ILE A 14 -16.35 -15.43 1.59
C ILE A 14 -17.71 -15.05 0.99
N SER A 15 -18.36 -15.95 0.28
CA SER A 15 -19.73 -15.75 -0.23
C SER A 15 -20.73 -15.56 0.92
N ALA A 16 -20.61 -16.34 1.99
CA ALA A 16 -21.45 -16.17 3.19
C ALA A 16 -21.22 -14.81 3.89
N LEU A 17 -20.04 -14.21 3.74
CA LEU A 17 -19.71 -12.89 4.30
C LEU A 17 -20.26 -11.73 3.45
N GLU A 18 -20.85 -11.99 2.28
CA GLU A 18 -21.29 -10.95 1.35
C GLU A 18 -22.21 -9.91 2.01
N VAL A 19 -23.13 -10.36 2.87
CA VAL A 19 -24.08 -9.48 3.56
C VAL A 19 -23.35 -8.49 4.47
N GLU A 20 -22.31 -8.94 5.19
CA GLU A 20 -21.51 -8.07 6.04
C GLU A 20 -20.57 -7.17 5.24
N LEU A 21 -19.96 -7.70 4.17
CA LEU A 21 -19.14 -6.92 3.24
C LEU A 21 -19.94 -5.76 2.65
N LYS A 22 -21.19 -6.00 2.26
CA LYS A 22 -22.07 -4.98 1.70
C LYS A 22 -22.36 -3.82 2.67
N LYS A 23 -22.34 -4.06 3.99
CA LYS A 23 -22.55 -3.01 5.00
C LYS A 23 -21.35 -2.08 5.14
N VAL A 24 -20.14 -2.59 4.91
CA VAL A 24 -18.89 -1.83 5.10
C VAL A 24 -18.32 -1.28 3.79
N LEU A 25 -18.65 -1.88 2.65
CA LEU A 25 -18.18 -1.42 1.35
C LEU A 25 -18.75 -0.03 1.02
N PRO A 26 -17.94 0.87 0.45
CA PRO A 26 -18.43 2.10 -0.14
C PRO A 26 -19.48 1.80 -1.21
N LYS A 27 -20.52 2.65 -1.32
CA LYS A 27 -21.64 2.45 -2.25
C LYS A 27 -21.22 2.26 -3.72
N ILE A 28 -20.07 2.83 -4.10
CA ILE A 28 -19.50 2.74 -5.45
C ILE A 28 -18.92 1.35 -5.78
N ILE A 29 -18.71 0.49 -4.78
CA ILE A 29 -18.15 -0.86 -4.96
C ILE A 29 -19.23 -1.90 -4.71
N PRO A 30 -19.78 -2.53 -5.78
CA PRO A 30 -20.69 -3.65 -5.62
C PRO A 30 -20.00 -4.83 -4.92
N SER A 31 -20.67 -5.44 -3.94
CA SER A 31 -20.17 -6.61 -3.19
C SER A 31 -19.71 -7.74 -4.10
N GLY A 32 -20.51 -8.08 -5.11
CA GLY A 32 -20.13 -9.12 -6.09
C GLY A 32 -18.87 -8.80 -6.90
N LYS A 33 -18.56 -7.51 -7.14
CA LYS A 33 -17.27 -7.12 -7.75
C LYS A 33 -16.12 -7.38 -6.78
N PHE A 34 -16.27 -6.97 -5.52
CA PHE A 34 -15.26 -7.22 -4.48
C PHE A 34 -14.98 -8.72 -4.32
N ILE A 35 -16.03 -9.54 -4.14
CA ILE A 35 -15.91 -10.99 -3.97
C ILE A 35 -15.20 -11.64 -5.17
N ARG A 36 -15.51 -11.21 -6.40
CA ARG A 36 -14.78 -11.68 -7.59
C ARG A 36 -13.29 -11.41 -7.51
N THR A 37 -12.87 -10.21 -7.08
CA THR A 37 -11.43 -9.92 -6.91
C THR A 37 -10.77 -10.82 -5.87
N VAL A 38 -11.47 -11.13 -4.78
CA VAL A 38 -10.98 -12.07 -3.75
C VAL A 38 -10.82 -13.48 -4.33
N HIS A 39 -11.80 -13.95 -5.11
CA HIS A 39 -11.69 -15.25 -5.77
C HIS A 39 -10.55 -15.32 -6.78
N THR A 40 -10.33 -14.25 -7.55
CA THR A 40 -9.19 -14.14 -8.46
C THR A 40 -7.87 -14.17 -7.68
N ALA A 41 -7.75 -13.45 -6.57
CA ALA A 41 -6.56 -13.50 -5.72
C ALA A 41 -6.27 -14.92 -5.20
N LEU A 42 -7.29 -15.64 -4.74
CA LEU A 42 -7.18 -17.04 -4.31
C LEU A 42 -6.75 -17.99 -5.45
N GLN A 43 -7.15 -17.70 -6.69
CA GLN A 43 -6.74 -18.48 -7.87
C GLN A 43 -5.29 -18.21 -8.26
N LEU A 44 -4.89 -16.94 -8.27
CA LEU A 44 -3.53 -16.52 -8.63
C LEU A 44 -2.50 -16.94 -7.58
N ASN A 45 -2.89 -16.93 -6.31
CA ASN A 45 -2.04 -17.38 -5.21
C ASN A 45 -2.79 -18.39 -4.33
N PRO A 46 -2.77 -19.69 -4.70
CA PRO A 46 -3.42 -20.75 -3.95
C PRO A 46 -2.97 -20.83 -2.49
N GLY A 47 -1.73 -20.44 -2.18
CA GLY A 47 -1.19 -20.44 -0.82
C GLY A 47 -1.98 -19.56 0.17
N ILE A 48 -2.79 -18.61 -0.33
CA ILE A 48 -3.75 -17.86 0.49
C ILE A 48 -4.77 -18.79 1.14
N ALA A 49 -5.22 -19.84 0.45
CA ALA A 49 -6.21 -20.78 0.99
C ALA A 49 -5.63 -21.68 2.10
N GLU A 50 -4.30 -21.81 2.22
CA GLU A 50 -3.63 -22.51 3.31
C GLU A 50 -3.55 -21.64 4.59
N ALA A 51 -3.87 -20.35 4.49
CA ALA A 51 -3.91 -19.47 5.65
C ALA A 51 -5.16 -19.70 6.50
N SER A 52 -5.08 -19.34 7.78
CA SER A 52 -6.22 -19.38 8.69
C SER A 52 -7.42 -18.63 8.09
N ILE A 53 -8.56 -19.32 7.96
CA ILE A 53 -9.82 -18.75 7.44
C ILE A 53 -10.16 -17.43 8.16
N LYS A 54 -10.00 -17.39 9.50
CA LYS A 54 -10.24 -16.19 10.30
C LYS A 54 -9.40 -15.00 9.81
N SER A 55 -8.12 -15.22 9.49
CA SER A 55 -7.21 -14.18 9.00
C SER A 55 -7.60 -13.68 7.61
N ILE A 56 -8.01 -14.59 6.71
CA ILE A 56 -8.50 -14.25 5.37
C ILE A 56 -9.75 -13.36 5.45
N LEU A 57 -10.75 -13.77 6.24
CA LEU A 57 -11.99 -13.00 6.41
C LEU A 57 -11.72 -11.63 7.04
N THR A 58 -10.85 -11.58 8.05
CA THR A 58 -10.45 -10.31 8.68
C THR A 58 -9.76 -9.37 7.68
N ALA A 59 -8.86 -9.90 6.85
CA ALA A 59 -8.18 -9.12 5.81
C ALA A 59 -9.18 -8.61 4.74
N CYS A 60 -10.16 -9.43 4.34
CA CYS A 60 -11.22 -9.01 3.43
C CYS A 60 -12.07 -7.88 4.03
N MET A 61 -12.43 -7.96 5.31
CA MET A 61 -13.19 -6.90 5.99
C MET A 61 -12.42 -5.58 6.05
N LYS A 62 -11.11 -5.63 6.33
CA LYS A 62 -10.25 -4.44 6.30
C LYS A 62 -10.18 -3.82 4.91
N ALA A 63 -9.95 -4.63 3.88
CA ALA A 63 -9.93 -4.16 2.49
C ALA A 63 -11.27 -3.54 2.08
N ALA A 64 -12.38 -4.15 2.50
CA ALA A 64 -13.73 -3.65 2.22
C ALA A 64 -14.01 -2.31 2.91
N ALA A 65 -13.63 -2.16 4.18
CA ALA A 65 -13.76 -0.90 4.92
C ALA A 65 -12.94 0.23 4.28
N ASP A 66 -11.74 -0.08 3.79
CA ASP A 66 -10.88 0.86 3.04
C ASP A 66 -11.37 1.12 1.60
N GLY A 67 -12.42 0.43 1.13
CA GLY A 67 -12.88 0.53 -0.25
C GLY A 67 -11.85 0.06 -1.28
N SER A 68 -10.99 -0.89 -0.93
CA SER A 68 -9.87 -1.34 -1.76
C SER A 68 -10.11 -2.72 -2.34
N LEU A 69 -9.95 -2.86 -3.65
CA LEU A 69 -10.09 -4.15 -4.33
C LEU A 69 -8.85 -5.03 -4.11
N LEU A 70 -9.06 -6.34 -4.02
CA LEU A 70 -7.99 -7.32 -3.81
C LEU A 70 -7.50 -7.89 -5.15
N ASP A 71 -7.13 -7.00 -6.07
CA ASP A 71 -6.69 -7.32 -7.44
C ASP A 71 -5.17 -7.27 -7.64
N GLY A 72 -4.41 -7.03 -6.57
CA GLY A 72 -2.96 -6.85 -6.59
C GLY A 72 -2.51 -5.45 -7.02
N ARG A 73 -3.42 -4.61 -7.51
CA ARG A 73 -3.13 -3.23 -7.95
C ARG A 73 -3.61 -2.21 -6.93
N ASP A 74 -4.83 -2.35 -6.42
CA ASP A 74 -5.36 -1.56 -5.32
C ASP A 74 -4.82 -2.08 -3.97
N ALA A 75 -4.95 -3.39 -3.75
CA ALA A 75 -4.47 -4.07 -2.57
C ALA A 75 -4.22 -5.57 -2.85
N ALA A 76 -3.48 -6.22 -1.96
CA ALA A 76 -3.20 -7.64 -2.04
C ALA A 76 -3.52 -8.37 -0.72
N LEU A 77 -3.83 -9.67 -0.84
CA LEU A 77 -3.78 -10.61 0.27
C LEU A 77 -2.42 -11.29 0.28
N VAL A 78 -1.64 -11.04 1.33
CA VAL A 78 -0.29 -11.60 1.48
C VAL A 78 -0.29 -12.59 2.64
N THR A 79 0.32 -13.74 2.44
CA THR A 79 0.46 -14.76 3.48
C THR A 79 1.78 -14.61 4.21
N TYR A 80 1.72 -14.82 5.53
CA TYR A 80 2.88 -14.83 6.41
C TYR A 80 2.89 -16.11 7.22
N ARG A 81 4.07 -16.72 7.37
CA ARG A 81 4.26 -17.85 8.28
C ARG A 81 4.39 -17.34 9.72
N THR A 82 3.63 -17.93 10.62
CA THR A 82 3.68 -17.71 12.06
C THR A 82 3.98 -19.03 12.77
N LYS A 83 4.20 -18.99 14.09
CA LYS A 83 4.37 -20.20 14.91
C LYS A 83 3.14 -21.11 14.84
N ASP A 84 1.95 -20.50 14.73
CA ASP A 84 0.65 -21.20 14.75
C ASP A 84 0.13 -21.55 13.34
N GLY A 85 0.94 -21.33 12.30
CA GLY A 85 0.60 -21.62 10.90
C GLY A 85 0.63 -20.40 9.98
N SER A 86 0.04 -20.53 8.79
CA SER A 86 -0.02 -19.46 7.80
C SER A 86 -1.18 -18.49 8.12
N VAL A 87 -0.94 -17.18 8.04
CA VAL A 87 -1.97 -16.14 8.21
C VAL A 87 -1.97 -15.22 7.00
N ALA A 88 -3.16 -14.81 6.56
CA ALA A 88 -3.34 -13.81 5.50
C ALA A 88 -3.44 -12.42 6.12
N GLN A 89 -2.83 -11.44 5.46
CA GLN A 89 -2.90 -10.03 5.83
C GLN A 89 -3.29 -9.21 4.62
N TYR A 90 -4.09 -8.16 4.88
CA TYR A 90 -4.40 -7.12 3.92
C TYR A 90 -3.21 -6.17 3.81
N LEU A 91 -2.73 -5.97 2.58
CA LEU A 91 -1.68 -5.02 2.27
C LEU A 91 -2.18 -4.04 1.18
N PRO A 92 -2.43 -2.76 1.50
CA PRO A 92 -2.72 -1.77 0.48
C PRO A 92 -1.48 -1.54 -0.40
N MET A 93 -1.72 -1.38 -1.69
CA MET A 93 -0.68 -1.05 -2.66
C MET A 93 -0.63 0.46 -2.90
N VAL A 94 0.53 0.96 -3.32
CA VAL A 94 0.77 2.40 -3.53
C VAL A 94 -0.26 3.01 -4.48
N TYR A 95 -0.58 2.29 -5.57
CA TYR A 95 -1.61 2.71 -6.51
C TYR A 95 -2.99 2.83 -5.84
N GLY A 96 -3.39 1.86 -5.02
CA GLY A 96 -4.65 1.91 -4.26
C GLY A 96 -4.69 3.07 -3.28
N ILE A 97 -3.58 3.36 -2.59
CA ILE A 97 -3.47 4.53 -1.71
C ILE A 97 -3.67 5.83 -2.51
N PHE A 98 -2.98 6.00 -3.65
CA PHE A 98 -3.12 7.18 -4.51
C PHE A 98 -4.52 7.33 -5.09
N LYS A 99 -5.16 6.22 -5.47
CA LYS A 99 -6.53 6.21 -5.93
C LYS A 99 -7.47 6.73 -4.84
N ARG A 100 -7.32 6.30 -3.59
CA ARG A 100 -8.12 6.78 -2.45
C ARG A 100 -7.88 8.26 -2.16
N ILE A 101 -6.62 8.69 -2.14
CA ILE A 101 -6.23 10.10 -2.00
C ILE A 101 -6.93 10.97 -3.06
N ARG A 102 -6.95 10.52 -4.32
CA ARG A 102 -7.65 11.25 -5.40
C ARG A 102 -9.17 11.22 -5.26
N GLN A 103 -9.72 10.14 -4.69
CA GLN A 103 -11.16 9.98 -4.47
C GLN A 103 -11.68 10.73 -3.24
N SER A 104 -10.82 11.16 -2.30
CA SER A 104 -11.25 11.96 -1.14
C SER A 104 -11.89 13.27 -1.55
N GLY A 105 -11.49 13.81 -2.70
CA GLY A 105 -11.97 15.09 -3.19
C GLY A 105 -11.40 16.29 -2.44
N GLU A 106 -10.53 16.09 -1.45
CA GLU A 106 -9.89 17.15 -0.65
C GLU A 106 -8.56 17.63 -1.26
N ILE A 107 -7.92 16.76 -2.04
CA ILE A 107 -6.56 16.96 -2.53
C ILE A 107 -6.59 17.36 -4.01
N SER A 108 -5.87 18.42 -4.37
CA SER A 108 -5.67 18.83 -5.77
C SER A 108 -4.48 18.11 -6.39
N THR A 109 -3.40 17.94 -5.63
CA THR A 109 -2.15 17.35 -6.14
C THR A 109 -1.45 16.64 -5.00
N PHE A 110 -0.88 15.47 -5.28
CA PHE A 110 -0.09 14.70 -4.34
C PHE A 110 1.11 14.10 -5.08
N GLY A 111 2.26 14.06 -4.44
CA GLY A 111 3.45 13.41 -4.97
C GLY A 111 4.39 12.95 -3.88
N ALA A 112 5.21 11.95 -4.20
CA ALA A 112 6.32 11.51 -3.37
C ALA A 112 7.56 11.41 -4.27
N TYR A 113 8.65 12.03 -3.84
CA TYR A 113 9.85 12.24 -4.64
C TYR A 113 11.10 11.91 -3.82
N VAL A 114 12.12 11.41 -4.50
CA VAL A 114 13.45 11.17 -3.93
C VAL A 114 14.30 12.38 -4.23
N VAL A 115 15.09 12.80 -3.26
CA VAL A 115 16.07 13.88 -3.40
C VAL A 115 17.46 13.25 -3.41
N TYR A 116 18.31 13.73 -4.29
CA TYR A 116 19.67 13.26 -4.50
C TYR A 116 20.69 14.37 -4.19
N GLU A 117 21.95 13.98 -3.97
CA GLU A 117 23.03 14.89 -3.57
C GLU A 117 23.19 16.13 -4.45
N ASN A 118 22.99 15.98 -5.77
CA ASN A 118 23.16 17.07 -6.73
C ASN A 118 21.85 17.79 -7.07
N ASP A 119 20.73 17.49 -6.40
CA ASP A 119 19.50 18.27 -6.58
C ASP A 119 19.56 19.57 -5.77
N GLU A 120 18.94 20.65 -6.28
CA GLU A 120 18.74 21.85 -5.46
C GLU A 120 17.57 21.59 -4.51
N PHE A 121 17.87 21.50 -3.21
CA PHE A 121 16.87 21.15 -2.22
C PHE A 121 16.98 21.99 -0.95
N SER A 122 15.85 22.53 -0.49
CA SER A 122 15.75 23.16 0.82
C SER A 122 14.37 22.96 1.45
N ILE A 123 14.39 22.77 2.77
CA ILE A 123 13.19 22.70 3.59
C ILE A 123 13.30 23.71 4.72
N THR A 124 12.25 24.50 4.88
CA THR A 124 12.03 25.31 6.08
C THR A 124 10.81 24.77 6.82
N ARG A 125 10.97 24.50 8.12
CA ARG A 125 9.86 24.21 9.03
C ARG A 125 9.65 25.42 9.96
N GLY A 126 8.48 25.52 10.57
CA GLY A 126 8.14 26.63 11.47
C GLY A 126 6.79 27.24 11.12
N THR A 127 6.59 28.53 11.43
CA THR A 127 5.33 29.24 11.20
C THR A 127 5.02 29.49 9.72
N ASN A 128 6.04 29.45 8.86
CA ASN A 128 5.90 29.54 7.40
C ASN A 128 6.69 28.41 6.74
N PRO A 129 6.14 27.18 6.72
CA PRO A 129 6.83 26.03 6.15
C PRO A 129 6.96 26.17 4.63
N SER A 130 8.12 25.79 4.09
CA SER A 130 8.37 25.80 2.65
C SER A 130 9.25 24.63 2.24
N LEU A 131 8.97 24.07 1.06
CA LEU A 131 9.80 23.05 0.43
C LEU A 131 10.14 23.49 -0.99
N HIS A 132 11.42 23.50 -1.32
CA HIS A 132 11.93 23.78 -2.65
C HIS A 132 12.76 22.60 -3.13
N HIS A 133 12.43 22.08 -4.31
CA HIS A 133 13.14 20.98 -4.94
C HIS A 133 13.21 21.21 -6.45
N VAL A 134 14.42 21.29 -6.99
CA VAL A 134 14.69 21.32 -8.44
C VAL A 134 15.62 20.15 -8.75
N GLU A 135 15.10 19.21 -9.53
CA GLU A 135 15.86 18.02 -9.91
C GLU A 135 16.96 18.38 -10.90
N THR A 136 18.14 17.76 -10.71
CA THR A 136 19.18 17.80 -11.73
C THR A 136 18.74 16.96 -12.94
N ILE A 137 18.32 17.64 -14.01
CA ILE A 137 17.78 17.02 -15.23
C ILE A 137 18.86 16.57 -16.24
N ARG A 138 20.11 17.02 -16.07
CA ARG A 138 21.26 16.69 -16.94
C ARG A 138 22.45 16.33 -16.08
N GLY A 139 23.10 15.21 -16.39
CA GLY A 139 24.22 14.67 -15.62
C GLY A 139 23.78 13.70 -14.53
N GLU A 140 24.72 13.32 -13.67
CA GLU A 140 24.50 12.40 -12.56
C GLU A 140 23.83 13.13 -11.39
N ARG A 141 22.69 12.62 -10.91
CA ARG A 141 22.00 13.16 -9.72
C ARG A 141 22.73 12.89 -8.40
N GLY A 142 23.66 11.92 -8.38
CA GLY A 142 24.39 11.49 -7.19
C GLY A 142 23.63 10.42 -6.40
N ASP A 143 24.04 10.18 -5.16
CA ASP A 143 23.35 9.24 -4.28
C ASP A 143 22.05 9.84 -3.70
N PRO A 144 21.04 9.01 -3.37
CA PRO A 144 19.84 9.49 -2.72
C PRO A 144 20.14 9.97 -1.29
N ILE A 145 19.62 11.14 -0.90
CA ILE A 145 19.80 11.74 0.44
C ILE A 145 18.54 11.71 1.30
N GLY A 146 17.39 11.44 0.68
CA GLY A 146 16.13 11.17 1.37
C GLY A 146 14.93 11.24 0.42
N CYS A 147 13.73 11.31 0.98
CA CYS A 147 12.50 11.48 0.22
C CYS A 147 11.55 12.44 0.93
N TYR A 148 10.66 13.06 0.15
CA TYR A 148 9.52 13.77 0.71
C TYR A 148 8.22 13.37 0.03
N SER A 149 7.13 13.56 0.76
CA SER A 149 5.79 13.64 0.21
C SER A 149 5.32 15.10 0.24
N ILE A 150 4.52 15.49 -0.75
CA ILE A 150 3.88 16.80 -0.83
C ILE A 150 2.42 16.63 -1.24
N CYS A 151 1.55 17.36 -0.58
CA CYS A 151 0.13 17.40 -0.83
C CYS A 151 -0.32 18.86 -0.94
N LYS A 152 -1.05 19.17 -2.00
CA LYS A 152 -1.78 20.43 -2.14
C LYS A 152 -3.27 20.15 -1.97
N PHE A 153 -3.89 20.78 -1.00
CA PHE A 153 -5.32 20.70 -0.76
C PHE A 153 -6.06 21.63 -1.72
N LYS A 154 -7.33 21.30 -2.00
CA LYS A 154 -8.19 22.18 -2.82
C LYS A 154 -8.46 23.53 -2.15
N THR A 155 -8.30 23.63 -0.83
CA THR A 155 -8.35 24.90 -0.08
C THR A 155 -7.18 25.83 -0.39
N GLY A 156 -6.11 25.30 -0.99
CA GLY A 156 -4.88 26.03 -1.32
C GLY A 156 -3.72 25.70 -0.39
N ASP A 157 -4.00 25.13 0.79
CA ASP A 157 -2.99 24.73 1.76
C ASP A 157 -2.05 23.66 1.17
N VAL A 158 -0.80 23.71 1.59
CA VAL A 158 0.23 22.73 1.21
C VAL A 158 0.77 22.10 2.47
N ASP A 159 0.84 20.78 2.46
CA ASP A 159 1.48 19.99 3.50
C ASP A 159 2.56 19.10 2.87
N PHE A 160 3.64 18.89 3.60
CA PHE A 160 4.75 18.06 3.15
C PHE A 160 5.44 17.40 4.32
N GLU A 161 5.98 16.21 4.07
CA GLU A 161 6.79 15.50 5.05
C GLU A 161 8.07 14.99 4.41
N TRP A 162 9.18 15.14 5.13
CA TRP A 162 10.52 14.74 4.71
C TRP A 162 11.06 13.63 5.60
N MET A 163 11.73 12.66 4.97
CA MET A 163 12.51 11.63 5.63
C MET A 163 13.93 11.61 5.08
N SER A 164 14.91 11.65 5.98
CA SER A 164 16.31 11.47 5.61
C SER A 164 16.58 10.02 5.21
N MET A 165 17.69 9.75 4.51
CA MET A 165 18.14 8.37 4.28
C MET A 165 18.29 7.58 5.59
N ALA A 166 18.72 8.22 6.68
CA ALA A 166 18.84 7.57 7.98
C ALA A 166 17.47 7.09 8.51
N ASP A 167 16.43 7.92 8.38
CA ASP A 167 15.08 7.57 8.81
C ASP A 167 14.51 6.41 7.98
N ILE A 168 14.75 6.44 6.67
CA ILE A 168 14.30 5.40 5.75
C ILE A 168 14.98 4.06 6.05
N GLU A 169 16.30 4.06 6.25
CA GLU A 169 17.03 2.84 6.62
C GLU A 169 16.60 2.33 8.01
N ALA A 170 16.22 3.22 8.94
CA ALA A 170 15.63 2.81 10.22
C ALA A 170 14.26 2.13 10.05
N VAL A 171 13.42 2.58 9.11
CA VAL A 171 12.17 1.88 8.74
C VAL A 171 12.48 0.53 8.11
N ARG A 172 13.40 0.49 7.14
CA ARG A 172 13.83 -0.74 6.48
C ARG A 172 14.32 -1.77 7.50
N ALA A 173 15.08 -1.37 8.51
CA ALA A 173 15.59 -2.27 9.54
C ALA A 173 14.49 -3.02 10.33
N ARG A 174 13.29 -2.43 10.44
CA ARG A 174 12.11 -3.05 11.08
C ARG A 174 11.32 -3.98 10.14
N SER A 175 11.60 -3.94 8.84
CA SER A 175 10.95 -4.79 7.85
C SER A 175 11.47 -6.22 7.89
N LYS A 176 10.56 -7.20 7.85
CA LYS A 176 10.93 -8.62 7.66
C LYS A 176 11.57 -8.88 6.29
N ALA A 177 11.30 -8.03 5.31
CA ALA A 177 11.85 -8.11 3.95
C ALA A 177 13.05 -7.16 3.76
N LYS A 178 13.75 -6.75 4.83
CA LYS A 178 14.87 -5.78 4.72
C LYS A 178 15.99 -6.20 3.74
N ASN A 179 16.20 -7.52 3.61
CA ASN A 179 17.24 -8.13 2.79
C ASN A 179 16.67 -8.88 1.58
N SER A 180 15.39 -8.70 1.24
CA SER A 180 14.75 -9.43 0.13
C SER A 180 13.60 -8.65 -0.50
N GLY A 181 13.27 -8.98 -1.75
CA GLY A 181 12.16 -8.33 -2.45
C GLY A 181 12.39 -6.85 -2.73
N PRO A 182 11.34 -6.00 -2.71
CA PRO A 182 11.41 -4.62 -3.20
C PRO A 182 12.43 -3.72 -2.48
N TRP A 183 12.79 -4.01 -1.23
CA TRP A 183 13.85 -3.26 -0.54
C TRP A 183 15.24 -3.44 -1.17
N VAL A 184 15.42 -4.47 -2.00
CA VAL A 184 16.66 -4.77 -2.75
C VAL A 184 16.49 -4.46 -4.23
N THR A 185 15.38 -4.85 -4.84
CA THR A 185 15.16 -4.71 -6.30
C THR A 185 14.66 -3.32 -6.71
N ASP A 186 13.94 -2.63 -5.83
CA ASP A 186 13.20 -1.40 -6.14
C ASP A 186 13.38 -0.37 -5.02
N LYS A 187 14.65 -0.13 -4.63
CA LYS A 187 15.00 0.66 -3.44
C LYS A 187 14.34 2.05 -3.44
N THR A 188 14.36 2.76 -4.56
CA THR A 188 13.76 4.10 -4.71
C THR A 188 12.24 4.10 -4.56
N GLU A 189 11.55 3.09 -5.08
CA GLU A 189 10.10 2.96 -4.89
C GLU A 189 9.77 2.64 -3.43
N MET A 190 10.61 1.86 -2.76
CA MET A 190 10.46 1.62 -1.32
C MET A 190 10.73 2.86 -0.48
N MET A 191 11.68 3.71 -0.89
CA MET A 191 11.88 5.03 -0.26
C MET A 191 10.63 5.90 -0.41
N ARG A 192 10.02 5.96 -1.60
CA ARG A 192 8.80 6.76 -1.86
C ARG A 192 7.56 6.24 -1.14
N LYS A 193 7.57 4.96 -0.76
CA LYS A 193 6.48 4.30 -0.02
C LYS A 193 6.59 4.48 1.49
N THR A 194 7.81 4.68 1.99
CA THR A 194 8.13 4.78 3.42
C THR A 194 7.63 6.08 3.98
#